data_AF-A0A836P6D1-F1
#
_entry.id   AF-A0A836P6D1-F1
#
_cell.length_a   1.000
_cell.length_b   1.000
_cell.length_c   1.000
_cell.angle_alpha   90.00
_cell.angle_beta   90.00
_cell.angle_gamma   90.00
#
_symmetry.space_group_name_H-M   'P 1'
#
loop_
_entity.id
_entity.type
_entity.pdbx_description
1 polymer ?
#
loop_
_entity_poly.entity_id
_entity_poly.type
_entity_poly.pdbx_seq_one_letter_code
_entity_poly.pdbx_strand_id
1 'polypeptide(L)' 'LQPSEYGFFSNVNPAVDHPRWSQKTERRIAGTASKLFAERIATKPFNGYADQVASLYAGMDLKKWF' A
#
# COMPACT_ATOMS: atom_id res chain seq x y z
N LEU A 1 0.33 6.55 -19.50
CA LEU A 1 0.93 6.73 -18.16
C LEU A 1 0.11 6.07 -17.05
N GLN A 2 -1.23 6.13 -17.07
CA GLN A 2 -2.03 5.65 -15.93
C GLN A 2 -2.21 4.12 -15.78
N PRO A 3 -2.27 3.27 -16.83
CA PRO A 3 -2.39 1.81 -16.65
C PRO A 3 -1.13 1.15 -16.05
N SER A 4 0.05 1.74 -16.29
CA SER A 4 1.33 1.22 -15.77
C SER A 4 1.56 1.54 -14.29
N GLU A 5 0.77 2.44 -13.71
CA GLU A 5 0.94 2.92 -12.32
C GLU A 5 -0.02 2.22 -11.34
N TYR A 6 -1.19 1.80 -11.83
CA TYR A 6 -2.26 1.22 -11.02
C TYR A 6 -2.75 -0.07 -11.67
N GLY A 7 -2.35 -1.21 -11.10
CA GLY A 7 -2.85 -2.52 -11.52
C GLY A 7 -4.26 -2.80 -10.98
N PHE A 8 -4.95 -3.78 -11.56
CA PHE A 8 -6.35 -4.06 -11.26
C PHE A 8 -6.64 -4.31 -9.76
N PHE A 9 -5.81 -5.14 -9.11
CA PHE A 9 -6.07 -5.53 -7.71
C PHE A 9 -5.78 -4.42 -6.71
N SER A 10 -4.76 -3.59 -6.96
CA SER A 10 -4.40 -2.43 -6.12
C SER A 10 -4.35 -2.70 -4.59
N ASN A 11 -4.05 -3.95 -4.19
CA ASN A 11 -3.92 -4.32 -2.77
C ASN A 11 -2.75 -3.57 -2.14
N VAL A 12 -2.96 -2.97 -0.96
CA VAL A 12 -1.91 -2.26 -0.23
C VAL A 12 -0.76 -3.20 0.10
N ASN A 13 0.40 -2.95 -0.48
CA ASN A 13 1.57 -3.81 -0.33
C ASN A 13 2.85 -2.96 -0.16
N PRO A 14 3.43 -2.88 1.05
CA PRO A 14 4.65 -2.10 1.30
C PRO A 14 5.91 -2.67 0.61
N ALA A 15 5.86 -3.92 0.12
CA ALA A 15 6.96 -4.55 -0.60
C ALA A 15 6.95 -4.23 -2.12
N VAL A 16 5.91 -3.56 -2.63
CA VAL A 16 5.80 -3.16 -4.03
C VAL A 16 5.72 -1.64 -4.09
N ASP A 17 6.81 -1.01 -4.51
CA ASP A 17 6.86 0.44 -4.67
C ASP A 17 6.09 0.89 -5.92
N HIS A 18 5.56 2.12 -5.86
CA HIS A 18 5.00 2.79 -7.02
C HIS A 18 6.14 3.30 -7.92
N PRO A 19 5.98 3.40 -9.26
CA PRO A 19 7.06 3.87 -10.15
C PRO A 19 7.71 5.21 -9.76
N ARG A 20 6.98 6.05 -9.02
CA ARG A 20 7.42 7.40 -8.63
C ARG A 20 7.69 7.59 -7.14
N TRP A 21 7.31 6.66 -6.27
CA TRP A 21 7.49 6.81 -4.82
C TRP A 21 7.45 5.46 -4.10
N SER A 22 8.09 5.40 -2.93
CA SER A 22 8.01 4.20 -2.09
C SER A 22 6.69 4.10 -1.34
N GLN A 23 6.15 2.89 -1.24
CA GLN A 23 4.93 2.56 -0.48
C GLN A 23 5.22 2.00 0.91
N LYS A 24 6.48 1.97 1.34
CA LYS A 24 6.90 1.42 2.64
C LYS A 24 6.39 2.21 3.84
N THR A 25 6.14 3.51 3.66
CA THR A 25 5.69 4.39 4.73
C THR A 25 4.60 5.33 4.25
N GLU A 26 3.67 5.66 5.14
CA GLU A 26 2.54 6.52 4.87
C GLU A 26 2.49 7.69 5.85
N ARG A 27 1.79 8.74 5.43
CA ARG A 27 1.58 9.95 6.23
C ARG A 27 0.28 9.83 7.00
N ARG A 28 0.37 9.68 8.32
CA ARG A 28 -0.80 9.64 9.18
C ARG A 28 -1.39 11.03 9.31
N ILE A 29 -2.61 11.22 8.80
CA ILE A 29 -3.31 12.52 8.83
C ILE A 29 -3.91 12.80 10.22
N ALA A 30 -4.26 11.75 10.96
CA ALA A 30 -4.84 11.84 12.30
C ALA A 30 -3.76 11.65 13.38
N GLY A 31 -3.48 12.71 14.16
CA GLY A 31 -2.49 12.68 15.24
C GLY A 31 -2.28 14.05 15.89
N THR A 32 -1.49 14.09 16.97
CA THR A 32 -1.11 15.32 17.70
C THR A 32 0.13 16.00 17.13
N ALA A 33 0.84 15.34 16.21
CA ALA A 33 1.95 15.95 15.49
C ALA A 33 1.42 17.12 14.65
N SER A 34 2.03 18.30 14.82
CA SER A 34 1.64 19.52 14.12
C SER A 34 1.52 19.27 12.60
N LYS A 35 0.58 19.95 11.92
CA LYS A 35 0.40 19.85 10.46
C LYS A 35 1.69 20.11 9.65
N LEU A 36 2.71 20.72 10.27
CA LEU A 36 4.06 20.90 9.71
C LEU A 36 4.92 19.63 9.70
N PHE A 37 4.73 18.72 10.65
CA PHE A 37 5.49 17.46 10.78
C PHE A 37 4.51 16.31 10.84
N ALA A 38 3.99 15.93 9.68
CA ALA A 38 3.10 14.79 9.62
C ALA A 38 3.86 13.50 9.99
N GLU A 39 3.34 12.78 10.98
CA GLU A 39 3.92 11.53 11.44
C GLU A 39 3.95 10.52 10.29
N ARG A 40 5.13 9.95 10.03
CA ARG A 40 5.30 8.85 9.07
C ARG A 40 5.28 7.53 9.83
N ILE A 41 4.38 6.65 9.43
CA ILE A 41 4.27 5.29 9.99
C ILE A 41 4.57 4.26 8.91
N ALA A 42 4.98 3.06 9.32
CA ALA A 42 5.18 1.96 8.39
C ALA A 42 3.83 1.50 7.83
N THR A 43 3.73 1.39 6.51
CA THR A 43 2.52 0.88 5.84
C THR A 43 2.39 -0.62 6.08
N LYS A 44 1.19 -1.06 6.46
CA LYS A 44 0.91 -2.47 6.76
C LYS A 44 0.44 -3.21 5.51
N PRO A 45 0.79 -4.50 5.34
CA PRO A 45 0.25 -5.31 4.26
C PRO A 45 -1.28 -5.40 4.38
N PHE A 46 -1.98 -5.33 3.23
CA PHE A 46 -3.44 -5.25 3.16
C PHE A 46 -4.02 -4.16 4.08
N ASN A 47 -3.28 -3.08 4.29
CA ASN A 47 -3.63 -2.00 5.21
C ASN A 47 -3.90 -2.47 6.66
N GLY A 48 -3.28 -3.58 7.08
CA GLY A 48 -3.46 -4.19 8.40
C GLY A 48 -4.52 -5.28 8.47
N TYR A 49 -5.18 -5.62 7.35
CA TYR A 49 -6.23 -6.64 7.28
C TYR A 49 -5.76 -7.98 6.70
N ALA A 50 -4.45 -8.25 6.75
CA ALA A 50 -3.87 -9.44 6.13
C ALA A 50 -4.55 -10.73 6.61
N ASP A 51 -4.81 -10.85 7.92
CA ASP A 51 -5.42 -12.05 8.50
C ASP A 51 -6.84 -12.32 7.99
N GLN A 52 -7.55 -11.29 7.54
CA GLN A 52 -8.93 -11.38 7.06
C GLN A 52 -9.01 -11.63 5.55
N VAL A 53 -8.09 -11.04 4.76
CA VAL A 53 -8.23 -11.01 3.29
C VAL A 53 -7.11 -11.70 2.53
N ALA A 54 -5.96 -12.01 3.15
CA ALA A 54 -4.82 -12.58 2.43
C ALA A 54 -5.14 -13.94 1.80
N SER A 55 -6.00 -14.74 2.44
CA SER A 55 -6.43 -16.04 1.92
C SER A 55 -7.11 -15.97 0.55
N LEU A 56 -7.78 -14.85 0.24
CA LEU A 56 -8.45 -14.63 -1.05
C LEU A 56 -7.47 -14.50 -2.22
N TYR A 57 -6.20 -14.21 -1.93
CA TYR A 57 -5.16 -13.95 -2.92
C TYR A 57 -4.01 -14.97 -2.87
N ALA A 58 -4.11 -15.97 -2.00
CA ALA A 58 -3.06 -16.96 -1.79
C ALA A 58 -2.77 -17.74 -3.09
N GLY A 59 -1.49 -17.81 -3.48
CA GLY A 59 -1.05 -18.51 -4.69
C GLY A 59 -1.31 -17.78 -6.01
N MET A 60 -1.87 -16.56 -5.98
CA MET A 60 -2.09 -15.77 -7.19
C MET A 60 -0.89 -14.87 -7.52
N ASP A 61 -0.63 -14.69 -8.82
CA ASP A 61 0.26 -13.63 -9.29
C ASP A 61 -0.51 -12.32 -9.49
N LEU A 62 -0.45 -11.46 -8.47
CA LEU A 62 -1.15 -10.18 -8.46
C LEU A 62 -0.54 -9.13 -9.40
N LYS A 63 0.64 -9.38 -9.97
CA LYS A 63 1.28 -8.50 -10.96
C LYS A 63 0.86 -8.82 -12.39
N LYS A 64 0.20 -9.95 -12.63
CA LYS A 64 -0.10 -10.45 -13.98
C LYS A 64 -1.29 -9.75 -14.64
N TRP A 65 -2.14 -9.07 -13.88
CA TRP A 65 -3.35 -8.42 -14.37
C TRP A 65 -3.24 -6.89 -14.17
N PHE A 66 -2.70 -6.24 -15.21
CA PHE A 66 -2.59 -4.80 -15.38
C PHE A 66 -3.58 -4.31 -16.43
#